data_AF-A0A0T6LKP4-F1
#
_entry.id   AF-A0A0T6LKP4-F1
#
_cell.length_a   1.000
_cell.length_b   1.000
_cell.length_c   1.000
_cell.angle_alpha   90.00
_cell.angle_beta   90.00
_cell.angle_gamma   90.00
#
_symmetry.space_group_name_H-M   'P 1'
#
loop_
_entity.id
_entity.type
_entity.pdbx_description
1 polymer ?
#
loop_
_entity_poly.entity_id
_entity_poly.type
_entity_poly.pdbx_seq_one_letter_code
_entity_poly.pdbx_strand_id
1 'polypeptide(L)'
;MTRATRFDDAYEEPDQLRDQLRQLLRYRGLVVLGLLLGLLGAGAVSVTGSDDYTSTGEVVVQAISTAPFETGGVSADKQLSMGTEKRIAQSATVASRAARRLGGGERPAALRRGLRVSNPPDTQTLRFEYTASSPERAAELVNAFVDSYLEYREDAAVRRINTTVDKLDDELRPLVEQREELDRKIAETSDGPAKDTAEAERSSLVTYITGVQNRISNLKSLDTTPGDVVREGEPPAYPSGPGLAMLLLVGGVLGLATGLLLAWVRSVLEPRVRSVTDVQRILHAPVLGVLPRDRGETGLLVVGHARHSGLAEAYRTVAFRIAHDQGFGGRGSLLVVAPRDLRENRDAAALAVNLSGALTEIGHEVVLVEADLRNPRLATQLPVIGVPPTPDVAAWPQARPFPVDAGEAGRFGLIPGRRVPNVARALSSPQMGRVLAAPAGPEQSVVVVTRPLLVHADGLAMAKRVNGVLVVCDLTETRRDDLDRMAELITGAGGRVLGAVLVPGDRRGPLRRLVDAGPAQHTPRRGGDPWRGPADASTHRGGAAGWHGDDGPLAYRR
;
A
#
# COMPACT_ATOMS: atom_id res chain seq x y z
N MET A 1 -52.01 -7.59 18.43
CA MET A 1 -51.82 -7.04 17.07
C MET A 1 -50.81 -5.91 17.15
N THR A 2 -49.53 -6.24 17.04
CA THR A 2 -48.38 -5.34 17.20
C THR A 2 -48.01 -4.75 15.85
N ARG A 3 -48.15 -3.43 15.72
CA ARG A 3 -47.76 -2.66 14.54
C ARG A 3 -46.24 -2.50 14.58
N ALA A 4 -45.54 -3.23 13.74
CA ALA A 4 -44.11 -3.07 13.50
C ALA A 4 -43.87 -1.67 12.90
N THR A 5 -43.22 -0.79 13.65
CA THR A 5 -42.62 0.44 13.11
C THR A 5 -41.41 0.04 12.27
N ARG A 6 -41.60 -0.03 10.96
CA ARG A 6 -40.51 0.08 9.97
C ARG A 6 -39.86 1.44 10.20
N PHE A 7 -38.60 1.43 10.64
CA PHE A 7 -37.74 2.61 10.57
C PHE A 7 -37.23 2.71 9.13
N ASP A 8 -37.30 3.92 8.57
CA ASP A 8 -36.86 4.28 7.22
C ASP A 8 -35.38 3.95 6.98
N ASP A 9 -35.12 3.18 5.92
CA ASP A 9 -33.79 2.81 5.39
C ASP A 9 -33.11 3.95 4.60
N ALA A 10 -33.38 5.22 4.92
CA ALA A 10 -32.93 6.36 4.11
C ALA A 10 -31.59 7.00 4.57
N TYR A 11 -30.96 6.50 5.63
CA TYR A 11 -29.75 7.11 6.24
C TYR A 11 -28.46 6.27 6.16
N GLU A 12 -28.42 5.11 5.49
CA GLU A 12 -27.26 4.19 5.57
C GLU A 12 -26.12 4.39 4.56
N GLU A 13 -26.33 5.01 3.39
CA GLU A 13 -25.31 4.98 2.31
C GLU A 13 -24.19 6.07 2.37
N PRO A 14 -24.42 7.34 2.76
CA PRO A 14 -23.38 8.37 2.70
C PRO A 14 -22.27 8.23 3.77
N ASP A 15 -22.60 7.64 4.93
CA ASP A 15 -21.66 7.51 6.04
C ASP A 15 -20.69 6.34 5.88
N GLN A 16 -21.08 5.27 5.18
CA GLN A 16 -20.21 4.12 4.93
C GLN A 16 -18.95 4.50 4.12
N LEU A 17 -19.08 5.33 3.08
CA LEU A 17 -17.94 5.75 2.26
C LEU A 17 -16.99 6.65 3.03
N ARG A 18 -17.52 7.58 3.84
CA ARG A 18 -16.71 8.48 4.68
C ARG A 18 -15.95 7.71 5.76
N ASP A 19 -16.58 6.70 6.34
CA ASP A 19 -15.92 5.85 7.33
C ASP A 19 -14.90 4.91 6.70
N GLN A 20 -15.15 4.36 5.51
CA GLN A 20 -14.16 3.60 4.74
C GLN A 20 -12.94 4.45 4.36
N LEU A 21 -13.14 5.71 3.98
CA LEU A 21 -12.03 6.62 3.64
C LEU A 21 -11.18 6.97 4.87
N ARG A 22 -11.82 7.27 6.00
CA ARG A 22 -11.13 7.49 7.28
C ARG A 22 -10.38 6.23 7.74
N GLN A 23 -10.93 5.05 7.47
CA GLN A 23 -10.32 3.76 7.80
C GLN A 23 -9.04 3.53 7.01
N LEU A 24 -9.01 3.85 5.71
CA LEU A 24 -7.81 3.76 4.87
C LEU A 24 -6.73 4.78 5.29
N LEU A 25 -7.13 6.01 5.63
CA LEU A 25 -6.21 7.07 6.07
C LEU A 25 -5.49 6.75 7.39
N ARG A 26 -6.03 5.83 8.21
CA ARG A 26 -5.37 5.36 9.44
C ARG A 26 -4.05 4.63 9.16
N TYR A 27 -3.92 4.00 8.00
CA TYR A 27 -2.69 3.34 7.56
C TYR A 27 -1.94 4.13 6.49
N ARG A 28 -2.01 5.47 6.52
CA ARG A 28 -1.27 6.36 5.62
C ARG A 28 0.22 6.01 5.47
N GLY A 29 0.84 5.44 6.50
CA GLY A 29 2.22 4.94 6.43
C GLY A 29 2.43 3.83 5.39
N LEU A 30 1.48 2.89 5.24
CA LEU A 30 1.54 1.84 4.23
C LEU A 30 1.30 2.39 2.82
N VAL A 31 0.40 3.36 2.70
CA VAL A 31 0.12 4.04 1.42
C VAL A 31 1.34 4.82 0.95
N VAL A 32 1.97 5.59 1.86
CA VAL A 32 3.21 6.34 1.57
C VAL A 32 4.36 5.39 1.26
N LEU A 33 4.51 4.30 2.01
CA LEU A 33 5.54 3.30 1.76
C LEU A 33 5.38 2.65 0.37
N GLY A 34 4.16 2.27 0.01
CA GLY A 34 3.86 1.72 -1.32
C GLY A 34 4.20 2.71 -2.44
N LEU A 35 3.81 3.97 -2.30
CA LEU A 35 4.15 5.03 -3.25
C LEU A 35 5.67 5.22 -3.38
N LEU A 36 6.39 5.30 -2.26
CA LEU A 36 7.85 5.46 -2.25
C LEU A 36 8.55 4.27 -2.92
N LEU A 37 8.13 3.04 -2.62
CA LEU A 37 8.68 1.84 -3.26
C LEU A 37 8.40 1.81 -4.77
N GLY A 38 7.20 2.23 -5.20
CA GLY A 38 6.85 2.34 -6.60
C GLY A 38 7.70 3.37 -7.35
N LEU A 39 7.93 4.55 -6.75
CA LEU A 39 8.79 5.59 -7.30
C LEU A 39 10.27 5.17 -7.33
N LEU A 40 10.77 4.53 -6.27
CA LEU A 40 12.12 3.99 -6.22
C LEU A 40 12.34 2.89 -7.28
N GLY A 41 11.36 1.98 -7.44
CA GLY A 41 11.39 0.95 -8.46
C GLY A 41 11.41 1.53 -9.88
N ALA A 42 10.56 2.53 -10.16
CA ALA A 42 10.57 3.24 -11.44
C ALA A 42 11.89 4.00 -11.70
N GLY A 43 12.45 4.65 -10.67
CA GLY A 43 13.75 5.29 -10.75
C GLY A 43 14.87 4.30 -11.04
N ALA A 44 14.87 3.15 -10.38
CA ALA A 44 15.85 2.09 -10.63
C ALA A 44 15.74 1.57 -12.07
N VAL A 45 14.53 1.26 -12.55
CA VAL A 45 14.31 0.83 -13.94
C VAL A 45 14.77 1.90 -14.94
N SER A 46 14.57 3.18 -14.63
CA SER A 46 15.03 4.27 -15.50
C SER A 46 16.56 4.40 -15.54
N VAL A 47 17.27 4.06 -14.47
CA VAL A 47 18.75 4.16 -14.42
C VAL A 47 19.41 2.91 -14.99
N THR A 48 18.76 1.75 -14.86
CA THR A 48 19.29 0.48 -15.39
C THR A 48 18.82 0.17 -16.81
N GLY A 49 17.75 0.81 -17.26
CA GLY A 49 17.24 0.68 -18.63
C GLY A 49 18.24 1.28 -19.60
N SER A 50 18.53 0.58 -20.70
CA SER A 50 19.31 1.15 -21.78
C SER A 50 18.49 2.25 -22.47
N ASP A 51 19.07 3.43 -22.58
CA ASP A 51 18.53 4.48 -23.40
C ASP A 51 18.58 4.04 -24.88
N ASP A 52 17.42 3.78 -25.45
CA ASP A 52 17.27 3.45 -26.85
C ASP A 52 17.16 4.74 -27.67
N TYR A 53 18.04 4.92 -28.65
CA TYR A 53 18.11 6.08 -29.53
C TYR A 53 17.70 5.69 -30.94
N THR A 54 16.70 6.37 -31.50
CA THR A 54 16.24 6.15 -32.88
C THR A 54 16.67 7.29 -33.78
N SER A 55 17.49 6.99 -34.80
CA SER A 55 17.81 7.93 -35.88
C SER A 55 16.90 7.67 -37.09
N THR A 56 16.71 8.67 -37.95
CA THR A 56 15.80 8.61 -39.09
C THR A 56 16.46 9.15 -40.35
N GLY A 57 16.47 8.36 -41.42
CA GLY A 57 16.90 8.76 -42.76
C GLY A 57 15.77 8.60 -43.76
N GLU A 58 15.69 9.48 -44.75
CA GLU A 58 14.63 9.50 -45.76
C GLU A 58 15.21 9.53 -47.17
N VAL A 59 14.65 8.68 -48.03
CA VAL A 59 15.10 8.48 -49.41
C VAL A 59 13.91 8.57 -50.35
N VAL A 60 13.99 9.43 -51.36
CA VAL A 60 13.03 9.44 -52.46
C VAL A 60 13.45 8.42 -53.49
N VAL A 61 12.55 7.48 -53.78
CA VAL A 61 12.79 6.36 -54.67
C VAL A 61 12.36 6.74 -56.08
N GLN A 62 13.32 6.78 -57.01
CA GLN A 62 13.03 7.05 -58.42
C GLN A 62 12.72 5.76 -59.19
N ALA A 63 11.82 5.84 -60.18
CA ALA A 63 11.48 4.72 -61.04
C ALA A 63 12.50 4.59 -62.19
N ILE A 64 13.26 3.49 -62.23
CA ILE A 64 14.22 3.23 -63.32
C ILE A 64 13.47 2.51 -64.46
N SER A 65 13.15 3.25 -65.52
CA SER A 65 12.47 2.69 -66.69
C SER A 65 13.44 1.91 -67.57
N THR A 66 13.22 0.60 -67.72
CA THR A 66 14.05 -0.29 -68.56
C THR A 66 13.40 -0.64 -69.90
N ALA A 67 12.22 -0.10 -70.19
CA ALA A 67 11.50 -0.29 -71.45
C ALA A 67 10.87 1.03 -71.97
N PRO A 68 11.67 2.00 -72.42
CA PRO A 68 11.15 3.32 -72.82
C PRO A 68 10.29 3.29 -74.10
N PHE A 69 10.30 2.19 -74.85
CA PHE A 69 9.83 2.13 -76.25
C PHE A 69 8.72 1.10 -76.50
N GLU A 70 8.15 0.47 -75.46
CA GLU A 70 6.95 -0.35 -75.67
C GLU A 70 5.76 0.56 -76.00
N THR A 71 5.27 0.50 -77.23
CA THR A 71 4.01 1.15 -77.65
C THR A 71 2.86 0.60 -76.80
N GLY A 72 2.37 1.43 -75.87
CA GLY A 72 1.37 1.04 -74.84
C GLY A 72 1.93 0.92 -73.41
N GLY A 73 3.20 1.27 -73.19
CA GLY A 73 3.94 1.08 -71.95
C GLY A 73 3.24 1.58 -70.69
N VAL A 74 3.20 0.73 -69.67
CA VAL A 74 2.85 1.08 -68.29
C VAL A 74 3.88 2.11 -67.80
N SER A 75 3.44 3.34 -67.48
CA SER A 75 4.30 4.43 -66.98
C SER A 75 5.25 3.93 -65.89
N ALA A 76 6.49 4.44 -65.84
CA ALA A 76 7.50 4.05 -64.84
C ALA A 76 6.94 4.13 -63.40
N ASP A 77 6.06 5.09 -63.12
CA ASP A 77 5.36 5.27 -61.83
C ASP A 77 4.44 4.08 -61.46
N LYS A 78 3.83 3.43 -62.45
CA LYS A 78 2.99 2.23 -62.24
C LYS A 78 3.83 0.96 -62.05
N GLN A 79 5.12 0.99 -62.40
CA GLN A 79 6.05 -0.11 -62.17
C GLN A 79 6.71 -0.04 -60.77
N LEU A 80 6.68 1.14 -60.12
CA LEU A 80 7.25 1.36 -58.80
C LEU A 80 6.22 1.02 -57.70
N SER A 81 6.35 -0.18 -57.13
CA SER A 81 5.56 -0.56 -55.94
C SER A 81 6.34 -0.26 -54.67
N MET A 82 5.97 0.81 -53.96
CA MET A 82 6.62 1.18 -52.70
C MET A 82 6.52 0.09 -51.62
N GLY A 83 5.45 -0.72 -51.66
CA GLY A 83 5.34 -1.89 -50.79
C GLY A 83 6.41 -2.95 -51.07
N THR A 84 6.79 -3.14 -52.33
CA THR A 84 7.90 -4.01 -52.73
C THR A 84 9.25 -3.39 -52.35
N GLU A 85 9.45 -2.10 -52.61
CA GLU A 85 10.69 -1.39 -52.27
C GLU A 85 10.96 -1.43 -50.76
N LYS A 86 9.93 -1.23 -49.92
CA LYS A 86 10.03 -1.41 -48.47
C LYS A 86 10.54 -2.81 -48.07
N ARG A 87 10.05 -3.88 -48.72
CA ARG A 87 10.50 -5.26 -48.43
C ARG A 87 11.95 -5.48 -48.87
N ILE A 88 12.35 -4.89 -49.99
CA ILE A 88 13.73 -4.94 -50.49
C ILE A 88 14.67 -4.24 -49.50
N ALA A 89 14.31 -3.04 -49.04
CA ALA A 89 15.04 -2.30 -48.03
C ALA A 89 15.23 -3.10 -46.72
N GLN A 90 14.24 -3.92 -46.33
CA GLN A 90 14.31 -4.79 -45.13
C GLN A 90 14.92 -6.17 -45.39
N SER A 91 15.41 -6.44 -46.60
CA SER A 91 15.91 -7.75 -47.01
C SER A 91 17.24 -8.11 -46.35
N ALA A 92 17.54 -9.42 -46.29
CA ALA A 92 18.82 -9.92 -45.81
C ALA A 92 20.00 -9.45 -46.69
N THR A 93 19.76 -9.21 -47.99
CA THR A 93 20.79 -8.75 -48.93
C THR A 93 21.24 -7.33 -48.62
N VAL A 94 20.28 -6.41 -48.40
CA VAL A 94 20.59 -5.03 -48.00
C VAL A 94 21.25 -5.00 -46.63
N ALA A 95 20.76 -5.78 -45.66
CA ALA A 95 21.39 -5.90 -44.35
C ALA A 95 22.82 -6.46 -44.40
N SER A 96 23.09 -7.40 -45.31
CA SER A 96 24.43 -7.95 -45.51
C SER A 96 25.39 -6.93 -46.13
N ARG A 97 24.89 -6.06 -47.01
CA ARG A 97 25.66 -4.94 -47.57
C ARG A 97 25.98 -3.90 -46.50
N ALA A 98 24.98 -3.52 -45.70
CA ALA A 98 25.17 -2.59 -44.59
C ALA A 98 26.20 -3.13 -43.58
N ALA A 99 26.10 -4.41 -43.21
CA ALA A 99 27.09 -5.06 -42.34
C ALA A 99 28.52 -4.99 -42.89
N ARG A 100 28.70 -5.20 -44.21
CA ARG A 100 30.02 -5.07 -44.86
C ARG A 100 30.54 -3.64 -44.85
N ARG A 101 29.68 -2.65 -45.11
CA ARG A 101 30.02 -1.22 -45.07
C ARG A 101 30.51 -0.80 -43.67
N LEU A 102 29.96 -1.40 -42.63
CA LEU A 102 30.31 -1.17 -41.23
C LEU A 102 31.50 -2.02 -40.73
N GLY A 103 32.26 -2.65 -41.63
CA GLY A 103 33.46 -3.43 -41.27
C GLY A 103 33.22 -4.91 -40.93
N GLY A 104 32.01 -5.46 -41.15
CA GLY A 104 31.75 -6.90 -41.14
C GLY A 104 31.63 -7.58 -39.76
N GLY A 105 31.81 -6.84 -38.67
CA GLY A 105 31.72 -7.38 -37.30
C GLY A 105 30.31 -7.76 -36.84
N GLU A 106 29.27 -7.29 -37.54
CA GLU A 106 27.88 -7.50 -37.14
C GLU A 106 27.15 -8.56 -37.97
N ARG A 107 26.32 -9.37 -37.30
CA ARG A 107 25.48 -10.35 -37.98
C ARG A 107 24.32 -9.64 -38.69
N PRO A 108 24.09 -9.87 -40.00
CA PRO A 108 23.00 -9.21 -40.74
C PRO A 108 21.61 -9.42 -40.13
N ALA A 109 21.37 -10.57 -39.48
CA ALA A 109 20.12 -10.85 -38.78
C ALA A 109 19.93 -10.04 -37.48
N ALA A 110 21.01 -9.63 -36.82
CA ALA A 110 20.94 -8.76 -35.65
C ALA A 110 20.62 -7.32 -36.07
N LEU A 111 21.28 -6.81 -37.12
CA LEU A 111 21.04 -5.48 -37.67
C LEU A 111 19.58 -5.26 -38.08
N ARG A 112 18.95 -6.26 -38.68
CA ARG A 112 17.53 -6.16 -39.09
C ARG A 112 16.54 -5.97 -37.93
N ARG A 113 16.91 -6.30 -36.68
CA ARG A 113 16.01 -6.14 -35.53
C ARG A 113 15.86 -4.68 -35.11
N GLY A 114 16.91 -3.87 -35.27
CA GLY A 114 16.88 -2.44 -34.97
C GLY A 114 16.28 -1.59 -36.10
N LEU A 115 16.16 -2.16 -37.31
CA LEU A 115 15.69 -1.44 -38.50
C LEU A 115 14.17 -1.51 -38.68
N ARG A 116 13.55 -0.34 -38.85
CA ARG A 116 12.18 -0.19 -39.30
C ARG A 116 12.13 0.65 -40.57
N VAL A 117 11.47 0.14 -41.60
CA VAL A 117 11.27 0.88 -42.86
C VAL A 117 9.78 1.14 -43.04
N SER A 118 9.44 2.38 -43.36
CA SER A 118 8.06 2.80 -43.63
C SER A 118 8.00 3.61 -44.91
N ASN A 119 6.82 3.63 -45.53
CA ASN A 119 6.51 4.56 -46.60
C ASN A 119 5.36 5.45 -46.10
N PRO A 120 5.56 6.77 -45.96
CA PRO A 120 4.47 7.71 -45.72
C PRO A 120 3.38 7.61 -46.82
N PRO A 121 2.09 7.73 -46.47
CA PRO A 121 0.99 7.67 -47.45
C PRO A 121 1.19 8.64 -48.60
N ASP A 122 0.87 8.21 -49.82
CA ASP A 122 0.93 9.03 -51.05
C ASP A 122 2.31 9.63 -51.36
N THR A 123 3.39 8.99 -50.88
CA THR A 123 4.77 9.38 -51.19
C THR A 123 5.55 8.26 -51.88
N GLN A 124 6.57 8.67 -52.64
CA GLN A 124 7.63 7.79 -53.15
C GLN A 124 8.85 7.80 -52.21
N THR A 125 8.63 8.08 -50.92
CA THR A 125 9.71 8.22 -49.92
C THR A 125 9.77 6.98 -49.03
N LEU A 126 10.95 6.40 -48.85
CA LEU A 126 11.19 5.42 -47.80
C LEU A 126 11.83 6.11 -46.59
N ARG A 127 11.20 5.93 -45.44
CA ARG A 127 11.75 6.35 -44.14
C ARG A 127 12.37 5.15 -43.44
N PHE A 128 13.67 5.25 -43.18
CA PHE A 128 14.50 4.30 -42.45
C PHE A 128 14.69 4.80 -41.02
N GLU A 129 14.20 4.04 -40.05
CA GLU A 129 14.37 4.30 -38.63
C GLU A 129 15.26 3.18 -38.06
N TYR A 130 16.32 3.52 -37.35
CA TYR A 130 17.16 2.53 -36.68
C TYR A 130 17.32 2.86 -35.21
N THR A 131 17.02 1.89 -34.35
CA THR A 131 17.16 2.02 -32.88
C THR A 131 18.44 1.33 -32.39
N ALA A 132 19.29 2.08 -31.69
CA ALA A 132 20.55 1.59 -31.10
C ALA A 132 20.78 2.19 -29.70
N SER A 133 21.74 1.64 -28.95
CA SER A 133 22.08 2.08 -27.59
C SER A 133 22.90 3.37 -27.51
N SER A 134 23.33 3.91 -28.65
CA SER A 134 23.99 5.22 -28.71
C SER A 134 23.49 6.03 -29.91
N PRO A 135 23.41 7.37 -29.77
CA PRO A 135 22.88 8.23 -30.81
C PRO A 135 23.76 8.25 -32.06
N GLU A 136 25.09 8.20 -31.92
CA GLU A 136 26.03 8.15 -33.05
C GLU A 136 25.87 6.83 -33.81
N ARG A 137 25.71 5.71 -33.09
CA ARG A 137 25.56 4.41 -33.72
C ARG A 137 24.22 4.29 -34.44
N ALA A 138 23.15 4.87 -33.89
CA ALA A 138 21.85 4.89 -34.56
C ALA A 138 21.93 5.62 -35.92
N ALA A 139 22.60 6.78 -35.96
CA ALA A 139 22.82 7.55 -37.18
C ALA A 139 23.67 6.79 -38.21
N GLU A 140 24.81 6.25 -37.78
CA GLU A 140 25.71 5.48 -38.63
C GLU A 140 25.01 4.27 -39.27
N LEU A 141 24.21 3.54 -38.48
CA LEU A 141 23.47 2.37 -38.95
C LEU A 141 22.37 2.74 -39.94
N VAL A 142 21.56 3.78 -39.68
CA VAL A 142 20.56 4.28 -40.64
C VAL A 142 21.22 4.61 -41.98
N ASN A 143 22.29 5.40 -41.96
CA ASN A 143 22.97 5.86 -43.17
C ASN A 143 23.56 4.67 -43.95
N ALA A 144 24.18 3.72 -43.25
CA ALA A 144 24.69 2.51 -43.88
C ALA A 144 23.58 1.67 -44.56
N PHE A 145 22.37 1.62 -43.98
CA PHE A 145 21.22 0.95 -44.57
C PHE A 145 20.65 1.69 -45.79
N VAL A 146 20.57 3.02 -45.72
CA VAL A 146 20.15 3.89 -46.83
C VAL A 146 21.07 3.70 -48.03
N ASP A 147 22.38 3.85 -47.82
CA ASP A 147 23.39 3.69 -48.87
C ASP A 147 23.35 2.29 -49.49
N SER A 148 23.28 1.26 -48.65
CA SER A 148 23.25 -0.14 -49.10
C SER A 148 22.00 -0.48 -49.91
N TYR A 149 20.88 0.20 -49.64
CA TYR A 149 19.64 0.04 -50.39
C TYR A 149 19.75 0.71 -51.77
N LEU A 150 20.27 1.95 -51.84
CA LEU A 150 20.48 2.66 -53.09
C LEU A 150 21.45 1.91 -54.01
N GLU A 151 22.59 1.47 -53.47
CA GLU A 151 23.55 0.62 -54.20
C GLU A 151 22.92 -0.69 -54.68
N TYR A 152 22.00 -1.28 -53.90
CA TYR A 152 21.28 -2.49 -54.33
C TYR A 152 20.39 -2.24 -55.54
N ARG A 153 19.67 -1.11 -55.57
CA ARG A 153 18.79 -0.75 -56.69
C ARG A 153 19.59 -0.44 -57.94
N GLU A 154 20.66 0.34 -57.82
CA GLU A 154 21.55 0.67 -58.93
C GLU A 154 22.15 -0.60 -59.54
N ASP A 155 22.72 -1.47 -58.72
CA ASP A 155 23.24 -2.77 -59.14
C ASP A 155 22.19 -3.65 -59.84
N ALA A 156 20.95 -3.63 -59.34
CA ALA A 156 19.86 -4.40 -59.94
C ALA A 156 19.45 -3.83 -61.30
N ALA A 157 19.43 -2.51 -61.45
CA ALA A 157 19.17 -1.83 -62.71
C ALA A 157 20.26 -2.11 -63.74
N VAL A 158 21.53 -1.92 -63.37
CA VAL A 158 22.69 -2.19 -64.24
C VAL A 158 22.70 -3.64 -64.69
N ARG A 159 22.49 -4.61 -63.78
CA ARG A 159 22.39 -6.03 -64.17
C ARG A 159 21.25 -6.29 -65.17
N ARG A 160 20.08 -5.67 -64.96
CA ARG A 160 18.93 -5.84 -65.84
C ARG A 160 19.18 -5.23 -67.22
N ILE A 161 19.81 -4.06 -67.29
CA ILE A 161 20.23 -3.41 -68.54
C ILE A 161 21.22 -4.33 -69.27
N ASN A 162 22.28 -4.77 -68.59
CA ASN A 162 23.30 -5.64 -69.20
C ASN A 162 22.69 -6.96 -69.72
N THR A 163 21.86 -7.64 -68.93
CA THR A 163 21.16 -8.87 -69.39
C THR A 163 20.26 -8.61 -70.59
N THR A 164 19.68 -7.42 -70.72
CA THR A 164 18.83 -7.07 -71.87
C THR A 164 19.67 -6.74 -73.09
N VAL A 165 20.79 -6.03 -72.91
CA VAL A 165 21.79 -5.76 -73.95
C VAL A 165 22.36 -7.08 -74.47
N ASP A 166 22.78 -7.99 -73.60
CA ASP A 166 23.33 -9.30 -73.98
C ASP A 166 22.36 -10.09 -74.86
N LYS A 167 21.06 -10.07 -74.52
CA LYS A 167 20.01 -10.72 -75.33
C LYS A 167 19.83 -10.08 -76.71
N LEU A 168 19.89 -8.75 -76.79
CA LEU A 168 19.80 -8.03 -78.06
C LEU A 168 21.04 -8.25 -78.92
N ASP A 169 22.23 -8.32 -78.30
CA ASP A 169 23.48 -8.66 -78.97
C ASP A 169 23.44 -10.11 -79.52
N ASP A 170 22.88 -11.06 -78.76
CA ASP A 170 22.66 -12.43 -79.22
C ASP A 170 21.65 -12.53 -80.38
N GLU A 171 20.62 -11.67 -80.41
CA GLU A 171 19.67 -11.56 -81.53
C GLU A 171 20.32 -10.91 -82.77
N LEU A 172 21.22 -9.94 -82.55
CA LEU A 172 21.91 -9.21 -83.62
C LEU A 172 22.87 -10.10 -84.41
N ARG A 173 23.55 -11.04 -83.75
CA ARG A 173 24.55 -11.93 -84.36
C ARG A 173 24.04 -12.70 -85.60
N PRO A 174 22.97 -13.52 -85.54
CA PRO A 174 22.49 -14.25 -86.72
C PRO A 174 21.99 -13.34 -87.84
N LEU A 175 21.49 -12.15 -87.51
CA LEU A 175 21.05 -11.18 -88.51
C LEU A 175 22.25 -10.61 -89.27
N VAL A 176 23.33 -10.28 -88.57
CA VAL A 176 24.57 -9.83 -89.23
C VAL A 176 25.14 -10.93 -90.13
N GLU A 177 25.11 -12.19 -89.70
CA GLU A 177 25.53 -13.34 -90.53
C GLU A 177 24.63 -13.49 -91.78
N GLN A 178 23.31 -13.37 -91.64
CA GLN A 178 22.37 -13.38 -92.78
C GLN A 178 22.63 -12.25 -93.76
N ARG A 179 22.98 -11.04 -93.27
CA ARG A 179 23.37 -9.90 -94.11
C ARG A 179 24.59 -10.25 -94.96
N GLU A 180 25.61 -10.84 -94.35
CA GLU A 180 26.87 -11.18 -95.02
C GLU A 180 26.70 -12.29 -96.06
N GLU A 181 25.82 -13.25 -95.79
CA GLU A 181 25.45 -14.28 -96.78
C GLU A 181 24.70 -13.66 -97.97
N LEU A 182 23.74 -12.75 -97.71
CA LEU A 182 23.06 -11.99 -98.77
C LEU A 182 24.05 -11.13 -99.57
N ASP A 183 25.01 -10.47 -98.92
CA ASP A 183 26.07 -9.70 -99.57
C ASP A 183 26.89 -10.58 -100.54
N ARG A 184 27.27 -11.79 -100.11
CA ARG A 184 27.98 -12.75 -100.97
C ARG A 184 27.13 -13.20 -102.16
N LYS A 185 25.87 -13.55 -101.91
CA LYS A 185 24.92 -13.97 -102.96
C LYS A 185 24.67 -12.87 -104.00
N ILE A 186 24.56 -11.62 -103.57
CA ILE A 186 24.42 -10.45 -104.46
C ILE A 186 25.67 -10.29 -105.32
N ALA A 187 26.87 -10.48 -104.76
CA ALA A 187 28.13 -10.38 -105.50
C ALA A 187 28.31 -11.47 -106.56
N GLU A 188 27.78 -12.67 -106.33
CA GLU A 188 27.86 -13.81 -107.26
C GLU A 188 26.73 -13.83 -108.31
N THR A 189 25.66 -13.04 -108.12
CA THR A 189 24.48 -13.00 -109.00
C THR A 189 24.66 -11.97 -110.12
N SER A 190 24.42 -12.36 -111.38
CA SER A 190 24.46 -11.45 -112.54
C SER A 190 23.29 -10.45 -112.50
N ASP A 191 23.49 -9.27 -113.12
CA ASP A 191 22.48 -8.20 -113.11
C ASP A 191 21.13 -8.64 -113.69
N GLY A 192 20.05 -8.43 -112.93
CA GLY A 192 18.70 -8.82 -113.28
C GLY A 192 17.75 -8.85 -112.07
N PRO A 193 16.47 -9.23 -112.27
CA PRO A 193 15.43 -9.14 -111.23
C PRO A 193 15.75 -9.89 -109.93
N ALA A 194 16.55 -10.96 -109.99
CA ALA A 194 16.96 -11.72 -108.82
C ALA A 194 17.91 -10.94 -107.90
N LYS A 195 18.78 -10.09 -108.47
CA LYS A 195 19.70 -9.24 -107.72
C LYS A 195 18.94 -8.12 -106.99
N ASP A 196 17.99 -7.47 -107.68
CA ASP A 196 17.14 -6.43 -107.10
C ASP A 196 16.35 -6.94 -105.87
N THR A 197 15.83 -8.18 -105.93
CA THR A 197 15.13 -8.78 -104.79
C THR A 197 16.03 -9.04 -103.59
N ALA A 198 17.26 -9.50 -103.81
CA ALA A 198 18.22 -9.74 -102.74
C ALA A 198 18.71 -8.43 -102.11
N GLU A 199 18.86 -7.36 -102.91
CA GLU A 199 19.19 -6.03 -102.41
C GLU A 199 18.06 -5.42 -101.55
N ALA A 200 16.80 -5.64 -101.92
CA ALA A 200 15.65 -5.22 -101.12
C ALA A 200 15.55 -5.96 -99.76
N GLU A 201 15.81 -7.27 -99.76
CA GLU A 201 15.87 -8.08 -98.53
C GLU A 201 17.00 -7.62 -97.62
N ARG A 202 18.19 -7.39 -98.18
CA ARG A 202 19.35 -6.82 -97.48
C ARG A 202 19.02 -5.45 -96.87
N SER A 203 18.38 -4.56 -97.63
CA SER A 203 18.02 -3.22 -97.14
C SER A 203 17.04 -3.28 -95.96
N SER A 204 16.08 -4.20 -96.02
CA SER A 204 15.13 -4.47 -94.93
C SER A 204 15.85 -4.96 -93.68
N LEU A 205 16.80 -5.87 -93.85
CA LEU A 205 17.58 -6.45 -92.76
C LEU A 205 18.57 -5.44 -92.13
N VAL A 206 19.22 -4.59 -92.94
CA VAL A 206 20.04 -3.46 -92.44
C VAL A 206 19.19 -2.52 -91.59
N THR A 207 17.98 -2.17 -92.04
CA THR A 207 17.05 -1.33 -91.26
C THR A 207 16.74 -1.94 -89.90
N TYR A 208 16.50 -3.26 -89.85
CA TYR A 208 16.24 -3.96 -88.59
C TYR A 208 17.48 -3.98 -87.67
N ILE A 209 18.66 -4.29 -88.21
CA ILE A 209 19.95 -4.25 -87.49
C ILE A 209 20.18 -2.87 -86.87
N THR A 210 20.01 -1.79 -87.63
CA THR A 210 20.15 -0.42 -87.12
C THR A 210 19.12 -0.11 -86.04
N GLY A 211 17.88 -0.63 -86.16
CA GLY A 211 16.86 -0.53 -85.12
C GLY A 211 17.30 -1.18 -83.80
N VAL A 212 17.84 -2.40 -83.86
CA VAL A 212 18.37 -3.12 -82.69
C VAL A 212 19.58 -2.39 -82.08
N GLN A 213 20.51 -1.92 -82.90
CA GLN A 213 21.68 -1.14 -82.45
C GLN A 213 21.29 0.15 -81.73
N ASN A 214 20.32 0.89 -82.26
CA ASN A 214 19.80 2.10 -81.61
C ASN A 214 19.17 1.77 -80.25
N ARG A 215 18.45 0.64 -80.15
CA ARG A 215 17.88 0.17 -78.89
C ARG A 215 18.97 -0.16 -77.85
N ILE A 216 20.05 -0.82 -78.27
CA ILE A 216 21.21 -1.11 -77.41
C ILE A 216 21.87 0.18 -76.92
N SER A 217 22.16 1.13 -77.82
CA SER A 217 22.78 2.41 -77.45
C SER A 217 21.92 3.18 -76.46
N ASN A 218 20.60 3.21 -76.68
CA ASN A 218 19.67 3.89 -75.78
C ASN A 218 19.59 3.21 -74.41
N LEU A 219 19.63 1.87 -74.34
CA LEU A 219 19.65 1.15 -73.07
C LEU A 219 20.93 1.42 -72.28
N LYS A 220 22.08 1.50 -72.96
CA LYS A 220 23.38 1.81 -72.33
C LYS A 220 23.47 3.26 -71.84
N SER A 221 22.66 4.17 -72.37
CA SER A 221 22.61 5.58 -71.96
C SER A 221 21.51 5.89 -70.95
N LEU A 222 20.76 4.90 -70.47
CA LEU A 222 19.73 5.13 -69.46
C LEU A 222 20.35 5.57 -68.14
N ASP A 223 19.72 6.55 -67.50
CA ASP A 223 20.07 6.96 -66.16
C ASP A 223 19.71 5.84 -65.16
N THR A 224 20.70 5.40 -64.40
CA THR A 224 20.58 4.35 -63.39
C THR A 224 20.47 4.89 -61.97
N THR A 225 20.29 6.21 -61.77
CA THR A 225 20.14 6.81 -60.45
C THR A 225 19.03 6.12 -59.64
N PRO A 226 19.36 5.50 -58.50
CA PRO A 226 18.42 4.73 -57.69
C PRO A 226 17.49 5.59 -56.82
N GLY A 227 17.69 6.90 -56.80
CA GLY A 227 16.97 7.83 -55.93
C GLY A 227 17.92 8.70 -55.12
N ASP A 228 17.33 9.65 -54.38
CA ASP A 228 18.06 10.69 -53.67
C ASP A 228 17.79 10.61 -52.16
N VAL A 229 18.83 10.85 -51.37
CA VAL A 229 18.70 10.99 -49.92
C VAL A 229 18.14 12.38 -49.63
N VAL A 230 16.91 12.44 -49.10
CA VAL A 230 16.25 13.69 -48.71
C VAL A 230 16.67 14.12 -47.32
N ARG A 231 16.88 13.14 -46.43
CA ARG A 231 17.32 13.38 -45.06
C ARG A 231 18.33 12.32 -44.65
N GLU A 232 19.52 12.75 -44.27
CA GLU A 232 20.51 11.88 -43.64
C GLU A 232 20.12 11.62 -42.17
N GLY A 233 20.48 10.44 -41.69
CA GLY A 233 20.36 10.08 -40.29
C GLY A 233 21.31 10.90 -39.44
N GLU A 234 20.76 11.74 -38.57
CA GLU A 234 21.51 12.52 -37.57
C GLU A 234 21.44 11.84 -36.18
N PRO A 235 22.45 12.04 -35.31
CA PRO A 235 22.41 11.57 -33.94
C PRO A 235 21.27 12.24 -33.16
N PRO A 236 20.29 11.50 -32.61
CA PRO A 236 19.20 12.10 -31.86
C PRO A 236 19.69 12.69 -30.54
N ALA A 237 19.20 13.88 -30.19
CA ALA A 237 19.59 14.59 -28.96
C ALA A 237 19.02 13.97 -27.67
N TYR A 238 17.94 13.18 -27.78
CA TYR A 238 17.24 12.59 -26.64
C TYR A 238 16.88 11.12 -26.93
N PRO A 239 16.84 10.25 -25.90
CA PRO A 239 16.42 8.87 -26.05
C PRO A 239 14.93 8.79 -26.45
N SER A 240 14.60 7.76 -27.24
CA SER A 240 13.28 7.50 -27.81
C SER A 240 12.38 6.64 -26.89
N GLY A 241 12.89 6.20 -25.74
CA GLY A 241 12.17 5.37 -24.77
C GLY A 241 11.10 6.12 -23.95
N PRO A 242 10.33 5.40 -23.11
CA PRO A 242 9.38 6.05 -22.20
C PRO A 242 10.14 6.95 -21.22
N GLY A 243 9.97 8.26 -21.37
CA GLY A 243 10.73 9.23 -20.57
C GLY A 243 10.56 9.05 -19.06
N LEU A 244 11.52 9.57 -18.29
CA LEU A 244 11.56 9.47 -16.82
C LEU A 244 10.22 9.81 -16.17
N ALA A 245 9.54 10.87 -16.64
CA ALA A 245 8.25 11.29 -16.12
C ALA A 245 7.16 10.21 -16.27
N MET A 246 7.13 9.50 -17.41
CA MET A 246 6.18 8.42 -17.66
C MET A 246 6.45 7.21 -16.76
N LEU A 247 7.72 6.81 -16.63
CA LEU A 247 8.11 5.71 -15.74
C LEU A 247 7.76 6.02 -14.28
N LEU A 248 8.05 7.23 -13.80
CA LEU A 248 7.70 7.67 -12.45
C LEU A 248 6.17 7.71 -12.24
N LEU A 249 5.41 8.13 -13.24
CA LEU A 249 3.94 8.12 -13.19
C LEU A 249 3.40 6.69 -13.06
N VAL A 250 3.87 5.77 -13.89
CA VAL A 250 3.47 4.35 -13.84
C VAL A 250 3.88 3.72 -12.51
N GLY A 251 5.12 3.92 -12.07
CA GLY A 251 5.61 3.43 -10.78
C GLY A 251 4.84 4.00 -9.59
N GLY A 252 4.52 5.30 -9.63
CA GLY A 252 3.71 5.96 -8.61
C GLY A 252 2.30 5.39 -8.51
N VAL A 253 1.63 5.16 -9.64
CA VAL A 253 0.30 4.54 -9.68
C VAL A 253 0.31 3.11 -9.15
N LEU A 254 1.26 2.28 -9.60
CA LEU A 254 1.41 0.90 -9.09
C LEU A 254 1.74 0.87 -7.60
N GLY A 255 2.63 1.75 -7.14
CA GLY A 255 3.01 1.89 -5.74
C GLY A 255 1.83 2.30 -4.87
N LEU A 256 1.04 3.27 -5.32
CA LEU A 256 -0.17 3.73 -4.63
C LEU A 256 -1.23 2.63 -4.54
N ALA A 257 -1.49 1.93 -5.65
CA ALA A 257 -2.44 0.82 -5.68
C ALA A 257 -2.03 -0.30 -4.70
N THR A 258 -0.75 -0.67 -4.69
CA THR A 258 -0.20 -1.68 -3.78
C THR A 258 -0.29 -1.22 -2.32
N GLY A 259 0.04 0.05 -2.04
CA GLY A 259 -0.08 0.64 -0.71
C GLY A 259 -1.51 0.69 -0.19
N LEU A 260 -2.47 1.02 -1.05
CA LEU A 260 -3.91 0.98 -0.75
C LEU A 260 -4.40 -0.44 -0.48
N LEU A 261 -3.98 -1.41 -1.29
CA LEU A 261 -4.32 -2.82 -1.09
C LEU A 261 -3.80 -3.34 0.26
N LEU A 262 -2.53 -3.06 0.59
CA LEU A 262 -1.96 -3.45 1.88
C LEU A 262 -2.65 -2.75 3.05
N ALA A 263 -2.99 -1.47 2.92
CA ALA A 263 -3.76 -0.75 3.92
C ALA A 263 -5.15 -1.38 4.12
N TRP A 264 -5.82 -1.76 3.04
CA TRP A 264 -7.12 -2.43 3.09
C TRP A 264 -7.02 -3.81 3.76
N VAL A 265 -6.08 -4.66 3.35
CA VAL A 265 -5.83 -5.99 3.96
C VAL A 265 -5.53 -5.86 5.45
N ARG A 266 -4.64 -4.94 5.82
CA ARG A 266 -4.32 -4.63 7.23
C ARG A 266 -5.57 -4.20 8.00
N SER A 267 -6.44 -3.43 7.36
CA SER A 267 -7.69 -2.96 7.94
C SER A 267 -8.72 -4.07 8.12
N VAL A 268 -8.78 -5.07 7.23
CA VAL A 268 -9.71 -6.21 7.36
C VAL A 268 -9.22 -7.16 8.46
N LEU A 269 -7.91 -7.33 8.59
CA LEU A 269 -7.28 -8.20 9.59
C LEU A 269 -7.21 -7.60 11.01
N GLU A 270 -7.74 -6.39 11.25
CA GLU A 270 -7.71 -5.78 12.59
C GLU A 270 -8.97 -6.13 13.41
N PRO A 271 -8.90 -6.99 14.45
CA PRO A 271 -10.08 -7.55 15.15
C PRO A 271 -10.72 -6.62 16.18
N ARG A 272 -10.51 -5.29 16.11
CA ARG A 272 -10.97 -4.33 17.11
C ARG A 272 -12.42 -3.89 16.87
N VAL A 273 -13.14 -3.61 17.95
CA VAL A 273 -14.51 -3.06 17.93
C VAL A 273 -14.45 -1.61 17.45
N ARG A 274 -15.24 -1.23 16.43
CA ARG A 274 -15.02 0.03 15.69
C ARG A 274 -16.11 1.07 15.91
N SER A 275 -17.29 0.65 16.31
CA SER A 275 -18.46 1.52 16.45
C SER A 275 -19.28 1.18 17.69
N VAL A 276 -20.12 2.13 18.11
CA VAL A 276 -21.16 1.92 19.12
C VAL A 276 -22.09 0.79 18.68
N THR A 277 -22.43 0.76 17.39
CA THR A 277 -23.29 -0.24 16.77
C THR A 277 -22.71 -1.65 16.86
N ASP A 278 -21.38 -1.79 16.69
CA ASP A 278 -20.69 -3.07 16.85
C ASP A 278 -20.87 -3.60 18.29
N VAL A 279 -20.70 -2.74 19.30
CA VAL A 279 -20.84 -3.12 20.71
C VAL A 279 -22.27 -3.57 21.01
N GLN A 280 -23.26 -2.81 20.56
CA GLN A 280 -24.68 -3.15 20.76
C GLN A 280 -25.03 -4.48 20.10
N ARG A 281 -24.51 -4.74 18.90
CA ARG A 281 -24.76 -5.96 18.15
C ARG A 281 -24.14 -7.19 18.81
N ILE A 282 -22.91 -7.07 19.32
CA ILE A 282 -22.19 -8.20 19.94
C ILE A 282 -22.73 -8.50 21.35
N LEU A 283 -22.96 -7.47 22.17
CA LEU A 283 -23.42 -7.66 23.55
C LEU A 283 -24.93 -7.89 23.66
N HIS A 284 -25.68 -7.70 22.57
CA HIS A 284 -27.14 -7.70 22.54
C HIS A 284 -27.77 -6.77 23.60
N ALA A 285 -27.09 -5.67 23.92
CA ALA A 285 -27.45 -4.75 24.99
C ALA A 285 -27.15 -3.29 24.59
N PRO A 286 -27.89 -2.30 25.11
CA PRO A 286 -27.69 -0.91 24.75
C PRO A 286 -26.37 -0.36 25.30
N VAL A 287 -25.81 0.63 24.61
CA VAL A 287 -24.71 1.45 25.14
C VAL A 287 -25.34 2.56 25.98
N LEU A 288 -25.11 2.50 27.30
CA LEU A 288 -25.73 3.39 28.27
C LEU A 288 -25.10 4.78 28.26
N GLY A 289 -23.82 4.89 27.89
CA GLY A 289 -23.13 6.18 27.76
C GLY A 289 -21.75 6.06 27.11
N VAL A 290 -21.26 7.21 26.63
CA VAL A 290 -19.90 7.39 26.11
C VAL A 290 -19.20 8.43 26.97
N LEU A 291 -18.14 8.02 27.66
CA LEU A 291 -17.39 8.91 28.54
C LEU A 291 -16.46 9.81 27.69
N PRO A 292 -16.46 11.13 27.93
CA PRO A 292 -15.54 12.04 27.25
C PRO A 292 -14.09 11.84 27.72
N ARG A 293 -13.12 12.23 26.87
CA ARG A 293 -11.71 12.26 27.29
C ARG A 293 -11.50 13.43 28.23
N ASP A 294 -11.15 13.14 29.48
CA ASP A 294 -10.64 14.16 30.38
C ASP A 294 -9.10 14.15 30.41
N ARG A 295 -8.51 15.34 30.44
CA ARG A 295 -7.05 15.56 30.51
C ARG A 295 -6.61 16.14 31.86
N GLY A 296 -7.52 16.50 32.75
CA GLY A 296 -7.21 17.26 33.98
C GLY A 296 -7.48 16.54 35.29
N GLU A 297 -8.44 15.61 35.35
CA GLU A 297 -8.90 15.03 36.63
C GLU A 297 -8.17 13.71 36.94
N THR A 298 -7.39 13.71 38.03
CA THR A 298 -6.50 12.59 38.40
C THR A 298 -7.11 11.61 39.39
N GLY A 299 -8.20 11.98 40.08
CA GLY A 299 -8.90 11.17 41.07
C GLY A 299 -9.74 10.05 40.47
N LEU A 300 -9.96 8.98 41.24
CA LEU A 300 -10.89 7.91 40.86
C LEU A 300 -12.36 8.34 41.01
N LEU A 301 -12.65 9.23 41.96
CA LEU A 301 -13.95 9.84 42.20
C LEU A 301 -13.94 11.29 41.71
N VAL A 302 -14.76 11.55 40.70
CA VAL A 302 -14.94 12.83 39.99
C VAL A 302 -16.28 13.45 40.36
N VAL A 303 -17.33 12.62 40.41
CA VAL A 303 -18.69 13.05 40.75
C VAL A 303 -18.71 13.66 42.17
N GLY A 304 -19.34 14.82 42.30
CA GLY A 304 -19.48 15.59 43.54
C GLY A 304 -18.24 16.37 44.00
N HIS A 305 -17.09 16.20 43.34
CA HIS A 305 -15.88 17.01 43.57
C HIS A 305 -15.60 18.00 42.43
N ALA A 306 -16.02 17.66 41.22
CA ALA A 306 -15.91 18.52 40.05
C ALA A 306 -17.26 19.14 39.67
N ARG A 307 -17.42 20.46 39.90
CA ARG A 307 -18.69 21.18 39.62
C ARG A 307 -19.07 21.22 38.14
N HIS A 308 -18.09 21.21 37.23
CA HIS A 308 -18.29 21.40 35.78
C HIS A 308 -17.46 20.44 34.92
N SER A 309 -17.42 19.16 35.28
CA SER A 309 -16.74 18.13 34.49
C SER A 309 -17.71 17.46 33.52
N GLY A 310 -17.38 17.49 32.21
CA GLY A 310 -18.13 16.72 31.22
C GLY A 310 -18.11 15.21 31.49
N LEU A 311 -17.08 14.73 32.20
CA LEU A 311 -16.99 13.35 32.64
C LEU A 311 -17.97 13.04 33.79
N ALA A 312 -18.14 13.96 34.75
CA ALA A 312 -19.15 13.85 35.81
C ALA A 312 -20.56 13.78 35.21
N GLU A 313 -20.89 14.65 34.25
CA GLU A 313 -22.19 14.63 33.57
C GLU A 313 -22.44 13.33 32.79
N ALA A 314 -21.40 12.75 32.19
CA ALA A 314 -21.52 11.46 31.53
C ALA A 314 -21.84 10.34 32.54
N TYR A 315 -21.21 10.35 33.72
CA TYR A 315 -21.55 9.41 34.79
C TYR A 315 -22.96 9.61 35.33
N ARG A 316 -23.41 10.87 35.54
CA ARG A 316 -24.80 11.20 35.93
C ARG A 316 -25.80 10.69 34.91
N THR A 317 -25.51 10.85 33.62
CA THR A 317 -26.37 10.36 32.53
C THR A 317 -26.49 8.84 32.58
N VAL A 318 -25.39 8.12 32.81
CA VAL A 318 -25.40 6.65 32.95
C VAL A 318 -26.18 6.24 34.20
N ALA A 319 -25.95 6.91 35.34
CA ALA A 319 -26.65 6.64 36.59
C ALA A 319 -28.17 6.85 36.46
N PHE A 320 -28.59 7.96 35.86
CA PHE A 320 -29.99 8.26 35.62
C PHE A 320 -30.67 7.19 34.76
N ARG A 321 -30.01 6.75 33.67
CA ARG A 321 -30.52 5.68 32.80
C ARG A 321 -30.65 4.34 33.53
N ILE A 322 -29.68 4.00 34.39
CA ILE A 322 -29.71 2.76 35.18
C ILE A 322 -30.81 2.81 36.25
N ALA A 323 -30.92 3.93 36.98
CA ALA A 323 -31.92 4.10 38.02
C ALA A 323 -33.36 4.01 37.49
N HIS A 324 -33.60 4.47 36.25
CA HIS A 324 -34.91 4.45 35.61
C HIS A 324 -35.14 3.23 34.71
N ASP A 325 -34.20 2.28 34.65
CA ASP A 325 -34.41 1.02 33.94
C ASP A 325 -35.32 0.10 34.77
N GLN A 326 -36.48 -0.28 34.22
CA GLN A 326 -37.46 -1.16 34.88
C GLN A 326 -36.86 -2.53 35.27
N GLY A 327 -35.81 -2.98 34.57
CA GLY A 327 -35.10 -4.23 34.87
C GLY A 327 -34.12 -4.12 36.03
N PHE A 328 -33.65 -2.92 36.36
CA PHE A 328 -32.72 -2.66 37.47
C PHE A 328 -33.43 -2.11 38.71
N GLY A 329 -34.35 -1.16 38.53
CA GLY A 329 -35.04 -0.42 39.61
C GLY A 329 -35.87 -1.29 40.56
N GLY A 330 -36.12 -2.56 40.22
CA GLY A 330 -36.82 -3.50 41.10
C GLY A 330 -35.95 -4.36 42.02
N ARG A 331 -34.61 -4.43 41.82
CA ARG A 331 -33.72 -5.40 42.52
C ARG A 331 -32.29 -4.91 42.83
N GLY A 332 -31.82 -3.80 42.24
CA GLY A 332 -30.75 -2.97 42.81
C GLY A 332 -29.29 -3.43 42.72
N SER A 333 -28.93 -4.65 42.29
CA SER A 333 -27.51 -5.08 42.24
C SER A 333 -26.88 -5.09 40.84
N LEU A 334 -25.72 -4.44 40.67
CA LEU A 334 -24.99 -4.25 39.42
C LEU A 334 -23.55 -4.74 39.52
N LEU A 335 -23.09 -5.53 38.54
CA LEU A 335 -21.68 -5.89 38.38
C LEU A 335 -21.03 -5.05 37.28
N VAL A 336 -19.94 -4.35 37.58
CA VAL A 336 -19.13 -3.60 36.61
C VAL A 336 -17.88 -4.40 36.26
N VAL A 337 -17.71 -4.73 34.98
CA VAL A 337 -16.58 -5.53 34.48
C VAL A 337 -16.03 -5.01 33.15
N ALA A 338 -14.73 -5.19 32.96
CA ALA A 338 -14.08 -5.05 31.66
C ALA A 338 -13.76 -6.45 31.07
N PRO A 339 -13.69 -6.59 29.73
CA PRO A 339 -13.34 -7.86 29.10
C PRO A 339 -11.90 -8.29 29.42
N ARG A 340 -10.91 -7.40 29.23
CA ARG A 340 -9.50 -7.65 29.52
C ARG A 340 -8.93 -6.58 30.43
N ASP A 341 -7.71 -6.82 30.93
CA ASP A 341 -6.98 -5.87 31.77
C ASP A 341 -6.56 -4.64 30.98
N LEU A 342 -7.48 -3.68 30.93
CA LEU A 342 -7.27 -2.34 30.40
C LEU A 342 -6.82 -1.47 31.56
N ARG A 343 -5.57 -0.98 31.51
CA ARG A 343 -5.01 -0.03 32.49
C ARG A 343 -5.15 -0.46 33.95
N GLU A 344 -4.80 -1.70 34.29
CA GLU A 344 -4.93 -2.25 35.64
C GLU A 344 -6.37 -2.17 36.20
N ASN A 345 -7.36 -2.40 35.33
CA ASN A 345 -8.79 -2.33 35.63
C ASN A 345 -9.28 -0.96 36.13
N ARG A 346 -8.50 0.11 35.91
CA ARG A 346 -8.80 1.47 36.40
C ARG A 346 -10.12 2.00 35.84
N ASP A 347 -10.41 1.73 34.57
CA ASP A 347 -11.60 2.28 33.91
C ASP A 347 -12.90 1.66 34.48
N ALA A 348 -12.89 0.36 34.80
CA ALA A 348 -14.02 -0.30 35.46
C ALA A 348 -14.19 0.14 36.91
N ALA A 349 -13.08 0.31 37.65
CA ALA A 349 -13.09 0.87 38.99
C ALA A 349 -13.60 2.32 39.03
N ALA A 350 -13.14 3.17 38.09
CA ALA A 350 -13.58 4.55 37.96
C ALA A 350 -15.07 4.63 37.63
N LEU A 351 -15.56 3.80 36.71
CA LEU A 351 -16.98 3.74 36.41
C LEU A 351 -17.80 3.31 37.63
N ALA A 352 -17.40 2.25 38.34
CA ALA A 352 -18.13 1.77 39.51
C ALA A 352 -18.19 2.80 40.63
N VAL A 353 -17.08 3.49 40.91
CA VAL A 353 -16.97 4.55 41.92
C VAL A 353 -17.83 5.75 41.57
N ASN A 354 -17.70 6.28 40.34
CA ASN A 354 -18.45 7.46 39.94
C ASN A 354 -19.93 7.19 39.73
N LEU A 355 -20.28 5.98 39.27
CA LEU A 355 -21.66 5.54 39.23
C LEU A 355 -22.26 5.48 40.64
N SER A 356 -21.48 5.05 41.64
CA SER A 356 -21.94 5.05 43.03
C SER A 356 -22.18 6.46 43.56
N GLY A 357 -21.26 7.39 43.29
CA GLY A 357 -21.45 8.81 43.62
C GLY A 357 -22.67 9.41 42.92
N ALA A 358 -22.84 9.17 41.62
CA ALA A 358 -23.95 9.72 40.84
C ALA A 358 -25.32 9.13 41.23
N LEU A 359 -25.38 7.84 41.58
CA LEU A 359 -26.60 7.23 42.14
C LEU A 359 -26.95 7.82 43.51
N THR A 360 -25.94 8.13 44.33
CA THR A 360 -26.14 8.80 45.63
C THR A 360 -26.67 10.22 45.46
N GLU A 361 -26.15 10.96 44.48
CA GLU A 361 -26.58 12.32 44.15
C GLU A 361 -28.07 12.40 43.79
N ILE A 362 -28.61 11.35 43.17
CA ILE A 362 -30.04 11.24 42.82
C ILE A 362 -30.89 10.58 43.92
N GLY A 363 -30.34 10.36 45.11
CA GLY A 363 -31.07 9.91 46.30
C GLY A 363 -31.02 8.40 46.60
N HIS A 364 -30.25 7.60 45.86
CA HIS A 364 -30.13 6.17 46.18
C HIS A 364 -29.19 5.93 47.37
N GLU A 365 -29.54 4.99 48.23
CA GLU A 365 -28.64 4.38 49.19
C GLU A 365 -27.73 3.37 48.47
N VAL A 366 -26.49 3.76 48.22
CA VAL A 366 -25.54 2.95 47.45
C VAL A 366 -24.51 2.26 48.34
N VAL A 367 -24.28 0.97 48.08
CA VAL A 367 -23.14 0.22 48.61
C VAL A 367 -22.23 -0.24 47.46
N LEU A 368 -21.03 0.31 47.40
CA LEU A 368 -19.96 -0.14 46.52
C LEU A 368 -19.20 -1.30 47.16
N VAL A 369 -19.08 -2.41 46.44
CA VAL A 369 -18.37 -3.62 46.86
C VAL A 369 -17.16 -3.83 45.97
N GLU A 370 -15.97 -3.75 46.56
CA GLU A 370 -14.75 -4.11 45.87
C GLU A 370 -14.55 -5.63 45.94
N ALA A 371 -14.81 -6.28 44.81
CA ALA A 371 -14.68 -7.73 44.65
C ALA A 371 -13.38 -8.14 43.93
N ASP A 372 -12.43 -7.20 43.70
CA ASP A 372 -11.03 -7.55 43.43
C ASP A 372 -10.31 -7.86 44.75
N LEU A 373 -10.47 -9.09 45.21
CA LEU A 373 -9.85 -9.58 46.43
C LEU A 373 -8.36 -9.88 46.28
N ARG A 374 -7.84 -9.90 45.04
CA ARG A 374 -6.42 -10.22 44.80
C ARG A 374 -5.57 -8.96 44.96
N ASN A 375 -6.07 -7.82 44.54
CA ASN A 375 -5.37 -6.53 44.58
C ASN A 375 -6.31 -5.39 44.99
N PRO A 376 -6.85 -5.41 46.23
CA PRO A 376 -7.78 -4.39 46.69
C PRO A 376 -7.06 -3.04 46.84
N ARG A 377 -7.67 -1.99 46.28
CA ARG A 377 -7.13 -0.63 46.16
C ARG A 377 -8.18 0.46 46.39
N LEU A 378 -9.48 0.18 46.38
CA LEU A 378 -10.49 1.25 46.51
C LEU A 378 -10.41 1.97 47.85
N ALA A 379 -10.18 1.26 48.95
CA ALA A 379 -10.06 1.89 50.27
C ALA A 379 -8.91 2.89 50.39
N THR A 380 -7.83 2.71 49.62
CA THR A 380 -6.66 3.61 49.63
C THR A 380 -6.78 4.74 48.61
N GLN A 381 -7.68 4.62 47.63
CA GLN A 381 -7.87 5.59 46.55
C GLN A 381 -9.08 6.51 46.75
N LEU A 382 -9.94 6.20 47.72
CA LEU A 382 -11.17 6.94 48.01
C LEU A 382 -11.09 7.65 49.38
N PRO A 383 -11.80 8.77 49.55
CA PRO A 383 -11.92 9.47 50.84
C PRO A 383 -12.84 8.69 51.81
N VAL A 384 -12.36 7.55 52.30
CA VAL A 384 -13.07 6.71 53.27
C VAL A 384 -13.02 7.35 54.65
N ILE A 385 -14.18 7.49 55.30
CA ILE A 385 -14.30 8.00 56.67
C ILE A 385 -14.19 6.82 57.65
N GLY A 386 -13.13 6.82 58.45
CA GLY A 386 -12.84 5.80 59.46
C GLY A 386 -11.56 5.00 59.13
N VAL A 387 -11.22 4.05 60.01
CA VAL A 387 -10.06 3.17 59.82
C VAL A 387 -10.55 1.84 59.20
N PRO A 388 -10.14 1.50 57.97
CA PRO A 388 -10.43 0.19 57.39
C PRO A 388 -9.90 -0.93 58.31
N PRO A 389 -10.55 -2.09 58.39
CA PRO A 389 -10.19 -3.12 59.33
C PRO A 389 -8.85 -3.72 58.91
N THR A 390 -8.02 -4.05 59.91
CA THR A 390 -6.76 -4.74 59.69
C THR A 390 -6.97 -6.11 59.07
N PRO A 391 -6.02 -6.59 58.24
CA PRO A 391 -6.18 -7.78 57.40
C PRO A 391 -6.21 -9.13 58.11
N ASP A 392 -6.40 -9.19 59.44
CA ASP A 392 -6.36 -10.46 60.21
C ASP A 392 -7.66 -10.83 60.95
N VAL A 393 -8.65 -9.94 61.12
CA VAL A 393 -9.66 -10.15 62.19
C VAL A 393 -11.09 -10.48 61.73
N ALA A 394 -11.48 -10.24 60.47
CA ALA A 394 -12.87 -10.46 60.00
C ALA A 394 -13.01 -11.25 58.68
N ALA A 395 -14.07 -12.05 58.53
CA ALA A 395 -14.44 -12.67 57.26
C ALA A 395 -14.98 -11.63 56.27
N TRP A 396 -14.62 -11.75 54.98
CA TRP A 396 -15.12 -10.88 53.91
C TRP A 396 -16.35 -11.50 53.21
N PRO A 397 -17.37 -10.71 52.83
CA PRO A 397 -17.53 -9.29 53.10
C PRO A 397 -17.96 -9.01 54.55
N GLN A 398 -17.53 -7.86 55.07
CA GLN A 398 -17.98 -7.33 56.36
C GLN A 398 -19.44 -6.86 56.30
N ALA A 399 -20.14 -6.93 57.44
CA ALA A 399 -21.57 -6.61 57.49
C ALA A 399 -21.88 -5.11 57.35
N ARG A 400 -21.00 -4.23 57.85
CA ARG A 400 -21.22 -2.77 57.82
C ARG A 400 -20.30 -2.12 56.78
N PRO A 401 -20.82 -1.37 55.80
CA PRO A 401 -19.99 -0.62 54.86
C PRO A 401 -19.36 0.61 55.54
N PHE A 402 -18.20 1.05 55.04
CA PHE A 402 -17.57 2.31 55.45
C PHE A 402 -18.12 3.48 54.64
N PRO A 403 -18.44 4.62 55.25
CA PRO A 403 -18.87 5.79 54.50
C PRO A 403 -17.70 6.36 53.66
N VAL A 404 -17.95 6.62 52.39
CA VAL A 404 -17.07 7.35 51.46
C VAL A 404 -17.67 8.73 51.25
N ASP A 405 -16.86 9.77 51.39
CA ASP A 405 -17.27 11.14 51.12
C ASP A 405 -17.25 11.42 49.62
N ALA A 406 -18.42 11.64 49.01
CA ALA A 406 -18.53 11.99 47.60
C ALA A 406 -18.69 13.50 47.37
N GLY A 407 -18.37 14.33 48.38
CA GLY A 407 -18.48 15.78 48.26
C GLY A 407 -19.94 16.20 48.11
N GLU A 408 -20.25 16.99 47.08
CA GLU A 408 -21.62 17.49 46.83
C GLU A 408 -22.62 16.37 46.49
N ALA A 409 -22.13 15.21 46.05
CA ALA A 409 -22.97 14.05 45.75
C ALA A 409 -23.42 13.27 46.99
N GLY A 410 -22.97 13.65 48.19
CA GLY A 410 -23.34 13.00 49.45
C GLY A 410 -22.38 11.90 49.89
N ARG A 411 -22.89 10.82 50.50
CA ARG A 411 -22.08 9.73 51.05
C ARG A 411 -22.65 8.38 50.66
N PHE A 412 -21.79 7.48 50.22
CA PHE A 412 -22.13 6.08 49.93
C PHE A 412 -21.30 5.12 50.76
N GLY A 413 -21.77 3.88 50.89
CA GLY A 413 -21.07 2.83 51.61
C GLY A 413 -20.03 2.12 50.74
N LEU A 414 -18.86 1.80 51.28
CA LEU A 414 -17.83 0.96 50.67
C LEU A 414 -17.61 -0.30 51.51
N ILE A 415 -17.74 -1.47 50.89
CA ILE A 415 -17.20 -2.73 51.39
C ILE A 415 -15.86 -2.93 50.68
N PRO A 416 -14.73 -2.62 51.34
CA PRO A 416 -13.43 -2.72 50.72
C PRO A 416 -13.05 -4.17 50.49
N GLY A 417 -12.27 -4.42 49.44
CA GLY A 417 -11.75 -5.73 49.14
C GLY A 417 -10.68 -6.11 50.15
N ARG A 418 -10.45 -7.41 50.33
CA ARG A 418 -9.37 -7.92 51.17
C ARG A 418 -8.76 -9.16 50.53
N ARG A 419 -7.43 -9.30 50.68
CA ARG A 419 -6.74 -10.53 50.29
C ARG A 419 -7.26 -11.71 51.10
N VAL A 420 -7.87 -12.66 50.39
CA VAL A 420 -8.38 -13.91 50.95
C VAL A 420 -7.68 -15.09 50.30
N PRO A 421 -7.52 -16.23 51.02
CA PRO A 421 -6.90 -17.42 50.45
C PRO A 421 -7.66 -18.00 49.25
N ASN A 422 -8.99 -17.96 49.28
CA ASN A 422 -9.84 -18.47 48.20
C ASN A 422 -10.90 -17.45 47.79
N VAL A 423 -10.62 -16.75 46.70
CA VAL A 423 -11.46 -15.67 46.14
C VAL A 423 -12.83 -16.20 45.70
N ALA A 424 -12.88 -17.30 44.97
CA ALA A 424 -14.14 -17.88 44.48
C ALA A 424 -15.08 -18.26 45.63
N ARG A 425 -14.55 -18.83 46.73
CA ARG A 425 -15.33 -19.15 47.93
C ARG A 425 -15.84 -17.90 48.64
N ALA A 426 -15.02 -16.86 48.75
CA ALA A 426 -15.42 -15.59 49.37
C ALA A 426 -16.52 -14.89 48.55
N LEU A 427 -16.36 -14.83 47.23
CA LEU A 427 -17.35 -14.27 46.30
C LEU A 427 -18.64 -15.09 46.24
N SER A 428 -18.57 -16.41 46.44
CA SER A 428 -19.72 -17.32 46.46
C SER A 428 -20.34 -17.51 47.87
N SER A 429 -19.85 -16.78 48.87
CA SER A 429 -20.26 -16.97 50.26
C SER A 429 -21.74 -16.58 50.50
N PRO A 430 -22.39 -17.15 51.55
CA PRO A 430 -23.71 -16.70 52.00
C PRO A 430 -23.74 -15.24 52.45
N GLN A 431 -22.64 -14.76 53.05
CA GLN A 431 -22.48 -13.37 53.48
C GLN A 431 -22.54 -12.43 52.28
N MET A 432 -21.81 -12.75 51.19
CA MET A 432 -21.92 -12.00 49.94
C MET A 432 -23.34 -12.04 49.37
N GLY A 433 -24.00 -13.20 49.42
CA GLY A 433 -25.40 -13.33 48.99
C GLY A 433 -26.33 -12.37 49.74
N ARG A 434 -26.13 -12.18 51.05
CA ARG A 434 -26.90 -11.21 51.84
C ARG A 434 -26.60 -9.76 51.47
N VAL A 435 -25.34 -9.43 51.16
CA VAL A 435 -24.98 -8.08 50.69
C VAL A 435 -25.65 -7.78 49.35
N LEU A 436 -25.62 -8.72 48.40
CA LEU A 436 -26.24 -8.54 47.09
C LEU A 436 -27.77 -8.50 47.15
N ALA A 437 -28.36 -9.20 48.11
CA ALA A 437 -29.82 -9.21 48.36
C ALA A 437 -30.27 -8.11 49.34
N ALA A 438 -29.36 -7.26 49.82
CA ALA A 438 -29.68 -6.19 50.75
C ALA A 438 -30.64 -5.13 50.16
N PRO A 439 -30.58 -4.78 48.86
CA PRO A 439 -31.56 -3.87 48.26
C PRO A 439 -32.99 -4.41 48.38
N ALA A 440 -33.79 -3.78 49.25
CA ALA A 440 -35.18 -4.14 49.50
C ALA A 440 -36.18 -3.19 48.81
N GLY A 441 -35.72 -2.02 48.36
CA GLY A 441 -36.54 -0.99 47.73
C GLY A 441 -35.89 -0.37 46.50
N PRO A 442 -36.65 0.43 45.73
CA PRO A 442 -36.19 1.01 44.46
C PRO A 442 -35.04 2.01 44.61
N GLU A 443 -34.89 2.61 45.79
CA GLU A 443 -33.85 3.59 46.11
C GLU A 443 -32.60 2.94 46.75
N GLN A 444 -32.45 1.61 46.68
CA GLN A 444 -31.28 0.91 47.22
C GLN A 444 -30.50 0.22 46.10
N SER A 445 -29.20 0.46 46.06
CA SER A 445 -28.33 -0.05 44.99
C SER A 445 -27.03 -0.65 45.53
N VAL A 446 -26.63 -1.80 45.01
CA VAL A 446 -25.33 -2.41 45.26
C VAL A 446 -24.53 -2.43 43.97
N VAL A 447 -23.41 -1.71 43.94
CA VAL A 447 -22.49 -1.70 42.81
C VAL A 447 -21.30 -2.57 43.16
N VAL A 448 -20.99 -3.57 42.34
CA VAL A 448 -19.87 -4.49 42.54
C VAL A 448 -18.87 -4.27 41.43
N VAL A 449 -17.59 -4.16 41.76
CA VAL A 449 -16.51 -4.14 40.77
C VAL A 449 -15.53 -5.28 41.00
N THR A 450 -15.20 -6.01 39.93
CA THR A 450 -14.25 -7.14 39.98
C THR A 450 -13.11 -6.91 38.98
N ARG A 451 -12.15 -7.82 38.97
CA ARG A 451 -11.14 -7.93 37.91
C ARG A 451 -11.76 -8.21 36.54
N PRO A 452 -11.01 -7.99 35.45
CA PRO A 452 -11.47 -8.27 34.09
C PRO A 452 -11.89 -9.73 33.88
N LEU A 453 -13.04 -9.92 33.23
CA LEU A 453 -13.77 -11.18 33.21
C LEU A 453 -13.07 -12.28 32.40
N LEU A 454 -12.36 -11.94 31.32
CA LEU A 454 -11.67 -12.93 30.49
C LEU A 454 -10.35 -13.41 31.10
N VAL A 455 -9.84 -12.72 32.12
CA VAL A 455 -8.57 -13.06 32.79
C VAL A 455 -8.82 -13.81 34.10
N HIS A 456 -9.89 -13.45 34.81
CA HIS A 456 -10.23 -14.02 36.11
C HIS A 456 -11.71 -14.40 36.18
N ALA A 457 -12.00 -15.58 36.73
CA ALA A 457 -13.37 -16.07 36.92
C ALA A 457 -14.15 -15.33 38.02
N ASP A 458 -13.55 -14.31 38.66
CA ASP A 458 -14.12 -13.55 39.76
C ASP A 458 -15.45 -12.87 39.34
N GLY A 459 -15.47 -12.21 38.17
CA GLY A 459 -16.67 -11.61 37.61
C GLY A 459 -17.73 -12.65 37.23
N LEU A 460 -17.30 -13.81 36.73
CA LEU A 460 -18.21 -14.90 36.34
C LEU A 460 -18.93 -15.51 37.55
N ALA A 461 -18.23 -15.67 38.68
CA ALA A 461 -18.81 -16.14 39.94
C ALA A 461 -19.91 -15.20 40.48
N MET A 462 -19.85 -13.92 40.11
CA MET A 462 -20.82 -12.90 40.51
C MET A 462 -21.93 -12.68 39.49
N ALA A 463 -21.71 -12.99 38.20
CA ALA A 463 -22.61 -12.67 37.10
C ALA A 463 -24.06 -13.16 37.30
N LYS A 464 -24.26 -14.37 37.84
CA LYS A 464 -25.60 -14.93 38.15
C LYS A 464 -26.23 -14.34 39.41
N ARG A 465 -25.40 -13.80 40.31
CA ARG A 465 -25.82 -13.35 41.65
C ARG A 465 -26.25 -11.88 41.66
N VAL A 466 -25.91 -11.13 40.61
CA VAL A 466 -26.34 -9.74 40.40
C VAL A 466 -27.51 -9.67 39.43
N ASN A 467 -28.23 -8.55 39.41
CA ASN A 467 -29.38 -8.35 38.51
C ASN A 467 -28.97 -7.90 37.10
N GLY A 468 -27.81 -7.27 36.98
CA GLY A 468 -27.27 -6.84 35.70
C GLY A 468 -25.75 -6.75 35.70
N VAL A 469 -25.17 -6.94 34.53
CA VAL A 469 -23.75 -6.75 34.26
C VAL A 469 -23.58 -5.54 33.35
N LEU A 470 -22.82 -4.55 33.81
CA LEU A 470 -22.41 -3.39 33.06
C LEU A 470 -20.99 -3.62 32.52
N VAL A 471 -20.88 -3.57 31.20
CA VAL A 471 -19.61 -3.82 30.51
C VAL A 471 -18.90 -2.52 30.24
N VAL A 472 -17.60 -2.47 30.55
CA VAL A 472 -16.74 -1.33 30.25
C VAL A 472 -15.91 -1.63 29.00
N CYS A 473 -16.07 -0.82 27.97
CA CYS A 473 -15.43 -1.03 26.67
C CYS A 473 -14.54 0.15 26.28
N ASP A 474 -13.26 -0.10 25.99
CA ASP A 474 -12.40 0.86 25.29
C ASP A 474 -12.42 0.56 23.79
N LEU A 475 -12.95 1.46 22.96
CA LEU A 475 -13.01 1.29 21.49
C LEU A 475 -11.63 1.19 20.81
N THR A 476 -10.55 1.57 21.49
CA THR A 476 -9.19 1.48 20.95
C THR A 476 -8.48 0.18 21.29
N GLU A 477 -8.82 -0.47 22.39
CA GLU A 477 -8.12 -1.67 22.88
C GLU A 477 -8.99 -2.94 22.84
N THR A 478 -10.32 -2.81 22.94
CA THR A 478 -11.25 -3.94 23.02
C THR A 478 -11.43 -4.62 21.65
N ARG A 479 -11.25 -5.95 21.62
CA ARG A 479 -11.46 -6.78 20.42
C ARG A 479 -12.90 -7.29 20.34
N ARG A 480 -13.37 -7.52 19.11
CA ARG A 480 -14.71 -8.08 18.86
C ARG A 480 -14.84 -9.46 19.50
N ASP A 481 -13.85 -10.32 19.28
CA ASP A 481 -13.81 -11.67 19.85
C ASP A 481 -13.80 -11.66 21.38
N ASP A 482 -13.16 -10.65 22.01
CA ASP A 482 -13.17 -10.52 23.47
C ASP A 482 -14.57 -10.16 23.99
N LEU A 483 -15.29 -9.24 23.33
CA LEU A 483 -16.67 -8.92 23.71
C LEU A 483 -17.62 -10.10 23.50
N ASP A 484 -17.50 -10.78 22.36
CA ASP A 484 -18.32 -11.94 22.02
C ASP A 484 -18.12 -13.06 23.04
N ARG A 485 -16.86 -13.40 23.33
CA ARG A 485 -16.52 -14.40 24.33
C ARG A 485 -16.99 -14.02 25.73
N MET A 486 -16.90 -12.75 26.11
CA MET A 486 -17.35 -12.28 27.41
C MET A 486 -18.88 -12.33 27.50
N ALA A 487 -19.62 -11.94 26.46
CA ALA A 487 -21.07 -12.05 26.41
C ALA A 487 -21.53 -13.51 26.50
N GLU A 488 -20.86 -14.42 25.78
CA GLU A 488 -21.10 -15.87 25.85
C GLU A 488 -20.88 -16.39 27.27
N LEU A 489 -19.78 -16.02 27.94
CA LEU A 489 -19.49 -16.44 29.31
C LEU A 489 -20.50 -15.90 30.32
N ILE A 490 -20.85 -14.61 30.25
CA ILE A 490 -21.84 -14.00 31.15
C ILE A 490 -23.19 -14.69 31.00
N THR A 491 -23.65 -14.87 29.76
CA THR A 491 -24.93 -15.49 29.45
C THR A 491 -24.94 -16.96 29.86
N GLY A 492 -23.85 -17.69 29.58
CA GLY A 492 -23.67 -19.10 29.95
C GLY A 492 -23.63 -19.33 31.47
N ALA A 493 -23.13 -18.35 32.24
CA ALA A 493 -23.22 -18.39 33.70
C ALA A 493 -24.61 -18.01 34.25
N GLY A 494 -25.53 -17.56 33.39
CA GLY A 494 -26.88 -17.13 33.77
C GLY A 494 -26.95 -15.67 34.23
N GLY A 495 -25.97 -14.85 33.89
CA GLY A 495 -26.01 -13.40 34.08
C GLY A 495 -26.71 -12.69 32.91
N ARG A 496 -27.13 -11.44 33.13
CA ARG A 496 -27.74 -10.57 32.11
C ARG A 496 -26.87 -9.36 31.86
N VAL A 497 -26.45 -9.13 30.62
CA VAL A 497 -25.78 -7.87 30.25
C VAL A 497 -26.83 -6.76 30.21
N LEU A 498 -26.69 -5.78 31.10
CA LEU A 498 -27.60 -4.63 31.17
C LEU A 498 -27.28 -3.61 30.08
N GLY A 499 -25.98 -3.45 29.79
CA GLY A 499 -25.51 -2.53 28.77
C GLY A 499 -23.99 -2.38 28.80
N ALA A 500 -23.50 -1.44 28.00
CA ALA A 500 -22.09 -1.10 27.95
C ALA A 500 -21.85 0.41 28.12
N VAL A 501 -20.70 0.76 28.68
CA VAL A 501 -20.19 2.13 28.74
C VAL A 501 -18.89 2.20 27.95
N LEU A 502 -18.82 3.15 27.03
CA LEU A 502 -17.65 3.35 26.19
C LEU A 502 -16.70 4.34 26.84
N VAL A 503 -15.47 3.89 27.08
CA VAL A 503 -14.40 4.68 27.68
C VAL A 503 -13.45 5.12 26.56
N PRO A 504 -12.95 6.36 26.59
CA PRO A 504 -12.14 6.83 25.51
C PRO A 504 -10.71 6.30 25.64
N GLY A 505 -10.26 5.61 24.60
CA GLY A 505 -8.92 5.04 24.62
C GLY A 505 -7.77 6.02 24.53
N ASP A 506 -6.58 5.57 24.94
CA ASP A 506 -5.38 6.39 24.89
C ASP A 506 -4.82 6.41 23.47
N ARG A 507 -4.82 7.56 22.80
CA ARG A 507 -4.05 7.74 21.56
C ARG A 507 -2.59 8.09 21.86
N ARG A 508 -1.99 7.53 22.91
CA ARG A 508 -0.55 7.65 23.15
C ARG A 508 0.15 6.57 22.33
N GLY A 509 0.73 6.99 21.20
CA GLY A 509 1.51 6.11 20.34
C GLY A 509 2.66 5.41 21.09
N PRO A 510 3.14 4.27 20.56
CA PRO A 510 4.14 3.43 21.24
C PRO A 510 5.45 4.16 21.57
N LEU A 511 5.79 5.19 20.80
CA LEU A 511 7.03 5.97 20.93
C LEU A 511 7.14 6.77 22.23
N ARG A 512 6.02 7.14 22.89
CA ARG A 512 6.08 7.94 24.12
C ARG A 512 6.06 7.10 25.41
N ARG A 513 5.60 5.84 25.35
CA ARG A 513 5.72 4.90 26.48
C ARG A 513 7.17 4.55 26.82
N LEU A 514 8.08 4.67 25.85
CA LEU A 514 9.53 4.53 26.04
C LEU A 514 10.19 5.79 26.61
N VAL A 515 9.54 6.95 26.49
CA VAL A 515 10.06 8.24 26.97
C VAL A 515 9.57 8.53 28.40
N ASP A 516 8.35 8.11 28.74
CA ASP A 516 7.78 8.25 30.08
C ASP A 516 8.15 7.08 31.01
N ALA A 517 8.77 6.01 30.48
CA ALA A 517 9.50 5.03 31.27
C ALA A 517 10.82 5.68 31.76
N GLY A 518 10.70 6.60 32.72
CA GLY A 518 11.85 7.19 33.39
C GLY A 518 12.76 6.10 33.98
N PRO A 519 14.08 6.36 34.09
CA PRO A 519 15.04 5.35 34.50
C PRO A 519 14.63 4.79 35.87
N ALA A 520 14.48 3.47 35.94
CA ALA A 520 14.24 2.77 37.18
C ALA A 520 15.33 3.17 38.18
N GLN A 521 14.95 3.93 39.21
CA GLN A 521 15.84 4.32 40.29
C GLN A 521 16.29 3.03 40.99
N HIS A 522 17.49 2.58 40.60
CA HIS A 522 18.20 1.53 41.31
C HIS A 522 18.66 2.14 42.63
N THR A 523 17.89 1.92 43.69
CA THR A 523 18.39 2.08 45.05
C THR A 523 19.55 1.08 45.24
N PRO A 524 20.77 1.52 45.54
CA PRO A 524 21.85 0.60 45.82
C PRO A 524 21.58 -0.08 47.16
N ARG A 525 21.35 -1.39 47.12
CA ARG A 525 21.40 -2.26 48.29
C ARG A 525 22.82 -2.20 48.86
N ARG A 526 22.97 -1.55 50.01
CA ARG A 526 24.18 -1.65 50.84
C ARG A 526 24.36 -3.10 51.30
N GLY A 527 25.49 -3.68 50.86
CA GLY A 527 26.42 -4.51 51.64
C GLY A 527 25.85 -5.67 52.45
N GLY A 528 25.97 -6.87 51.88
CA GLY A 528 26.01 -8.13 52.63
C GLY A 528 26.90 -9.10 51.88
N ASP A 529 28.21 -9.07 52.17
CA ASP A 529 29.21 -10.01 51.65
C ASP A 529 28.95 -11.44 52.15
N PRO A 530 29.07 -12.44 51.28
CA PRO A 530 29.39 -13.79 51.72
C PRO A 530 30.49 -14.39 50.83
N TRP A 531 31.73 -13.96 51.02
CA TRP A 531 32.89 -14.77 50.64
C TRP A 531 33.92 -14.75 51.76
N ARG A 532 33.83 -15.78 52.61
CA ARG A 532 34.94 -16.24 53.45
C ARG A 532 35.85 -17.10 52.58
N GLY A 533 37.06 -16.63 52.33
CA GLY A 533 38.24 -17.46 52.06
C GLY A 533 39.16 -17.45 53.29
N PRO A 534 39.88 -18.54 53.59
CA PRO A 534 40.60 -18.67 54.85
C PRO A 534 41.99 -18.03 54.83
N ALA A 535 42.40 -17.60 56.02
CA ALA A 535 43.75 -17.48 56.59
C ALA A 535 44.93 -17.11 55.66
N ASP A 536 45.64 -16.01 55.96
CA ASP A 536 46.82 -16.16 56.81
C ASP A 536 47.41 -14.86 57.36
N ALA A 537 47.98 -15.02 58.55
CA ALA A 537 49.13 -14.37 59.16
C ALA A 537 49.43 -12.86 58.95
N SER A 538 49.39 -12.17 60.09
CA SER A 538 50.55 -11.53 60.74
C SER A 538 50.54 -10.02 60.93
N THR A 539 50.66 -9.68 62.22
CA THR A 539 51.50 -8.63 62.79
C THR A 539 51.07 -7.17 62.70
N HIS A 540 50.57 -6.72 63.85
CA HIS A 540 51.25 -5.79 64.76
C HIS A 540 50.65 -4.39 64.92
N ARG A 541 50.32 -4.15 66.20
CA ARG A 541 50.45 -2.91 66.99
C ARG A 541 49.69 -1.69 66.45
N GLY A 542 48.78 -1.08 67.17
CA GLY A 542 48.54 -1.11 68.61
C GLY A 542 48.26 0.31 69.07
N GLY A 543 47.12 0.50 69.74
CA GLY A 543 46.78 1.66 70.56
C GLY A 543 46.67 3.01 69.84
N ALA A 544 46.00 4.01 70.36
CA ALA A 544 45.07 4.14 71.46
C ALA A 544 44.60 5.60 71.41
N ALA A 545 43.34 5.79 71.78
CA ALA A 545 42.84 6.91 72.58
C ALA A 545 42.82 8.35 72.04
N GLY A 546 41.72 9.02 72.45
CA GLY A 546 41.67 10.44 72.80
C GLY A 546 40.85 11.28 71.82
N TRP A 547 39.53 11.47 72.03
CA TRP A 547 38.87 12.44 72.92
C TRP A 547 38.89 13.91 72.46
N HIS A 548 37.67 14.42 72.25
CA HIS A 548 37.11 15.74 72.61
C HIS A 548 37.50 17.06 71.96
N GLY A 549 36.46 17.90 71.87
CA GLY A 549 36.49 19.37 71.94
C GLY A 549 36.25 20.06 70.60
N ASP A 550 35.59 21.21 70.50
CA ASP A 550 34.76 21.97 71.43
C ASP A 550 34.16 23.14 70.64
N ASP A 551 32.99 23.59 71.07
CA ASP A 551 32.41 24.93 71.06
C ASP A 551 32.94 26.08 70.16
N GLY A 552 32.04 26.55 69.27
CA GLY A 552 31.57 27.96 69.10
C GLY A 552 32.56 29.14 68.98
N PRO A 553 32.10 30.40 69.07
CA PRO A 553 30.74 30.93 68.88
C PRO A 553 30.69 32.32 68.14
N LEU A 554 29.47 32.83 67.87
CA LEU A 554 28.95 34.24 67.94
C LEU A 554 29.75 35.40 67.26
N ALA A 555 29.21 36.48 66.69
CA ALA A 555 28.12 37.40 67.04
C ALA A 555 28.11 38.49 65.90
N TYR A 556 27.02 39.06 65.35
CA TYR A 556 26.04 40.06 65.85
C TYR A 556 26.05 41.36 65.01
N ARG A 557 24.86 42.02 64.94
CA ARG A 557 24.54 43.43 64.53
C ARG A 557 24.64 43.75 63.03
N ARG A 558 23.65 44.39 62.39
CA ARG A 558 22.44 45.13 62.79
C ARG A 558 21.31 44.83 61.82
#